data_AF-A0A0M9UE36-F1
#
_entry.id   AF-A0A0M9UE36-F1
#
_cell.length_a   1.000
_cell.length_b   1.000
_cell.length_c   1.000
_cell.angle_alpha   90.00
_cell.angle_beta   90.00
_cell.angle_gamma   90.00
#
_symmetry.space_group_name_H-M   'P 1'
#
loop_
_entity.id
_entity.type
_entity.pdbx_description
1 polymer ?
#
loop_
_entity_poly.entity_id
_entity_poly.type
_entity_poly.pdbx_seq_one_letter_code
_entity_poly.pdbx_strand_id
1 'polypeptide(L)'
;MYVVAYSAQSWQSDPQERTMPTNYPAFLIGGPPHSGKSIFSYRLSQLLRRQQVPHYLLRAAPDGEGDWTRESEAALARALRDKRPYEARFAERVARVLASRPQPFLVDVGGKITPEQETIARHCTHAILVSNNEQDLQAWHAFARRMGLQVVGLFHSRLDASDARCGSGTPFEAVINLREKVPVAAETVLAEFARQVADIIGLSADAMREIHFEILPDKAARILDVERISPRWDPAMLPRLLAEAVLPARDHQALALYGRAPNWVYAAVAAAAPTLAWQFDATLGWLPVQAFAMTEDESPHAPIEYSLTIESSGWQWLRTRPKPPFIAQHEIPHITLPTVPPMFSLVLEGKMPHWFYVGAARTYAAHLSRVAVFQAQGSGLVVEIFGNEVGRVHNLRHPFTRQA
;
A
#
# COMPACT_ATOMS: atom_id res chain seq x y z
N MET A 1 -16.14 15.62 38.71
CA MET A 1 -14.75 15.19 38.88
C MET A 1 -14.77 13.71 39.26
N TYR A 2 -14.74 12.83 38.26
CA TYR A 2 -14.55 11.39 38.42
C TYR A 2 -13.58 10.98 37.31
N VAL A 3 -12.32 10.75 37.69
CA VAL A 3 -11.29 10.21 36.81
C VAL A 3 -11.44 8.70 36.88
N VAL A 4 -11.92 8.10 35.80
CA VAL A 4 -11.84 6.64 35.61
C VAL A 4 -10.49 6.37 34.97
N ALA A 5 -9.52 6.00 35.80
CA ALA A 5 -8.23 5.51 35.36
C ALA A 5 -8.42 4.13 34.70
N TYR A 6 -8.22 4.04 33.39
CA TYR A 6 -8.02 2.75 32.73
C TYR A 6 -6.57 2.33 32.97
N SER A 7 -6.40 1.33 33.83
CA SER A 7 -5.11 0.70 34.12
C SER A 7 -4.59 -0.02 32.88
N ALA A 8 -3.37 0.34 32.47
CA ALA A 8 -2.56 -0.39 31.51
C ALA A 8 -2.09 -1.73 32.13
N GLN A 9 -2.94 -2.75 32.16
CA GLN A 9 -2.57 -4.10 32.59
C GLN A 9 -3.56 -5.13 32.05
N SER A 10 -3.27 -5.63 30.83
CA SER A 10 -3.58 -7.00 30.34
C SER A 10 -3.26 -7.10 28.83
N TRP A 11 -1.99 -6.88 28.47
CA TRP A 11 -1.44 -7.26 27.15
C TRP A 11 -0.48 -8.45 27.28
N GLN A 12 -0.82 -9.37 28.18
CA GLN A 12 -0.17 -10.67 28.35
C GLN A 12 -1.23 -11.75 28.29
N SER A 13 -1.80 -11.92 27.11
CA SER A 13 -2.29 -13.22 26.68
C SER A 13 -1.79 -13.39 25.26
N ASP A 14 -0.78 -14.24 25.15
CA ASP A 14 -0.24 -14.80 23.93
C ASP A 14 -1.39 -15.05 22.94
N PRO A 15 -1.45 -14.38 21.78
CA PRO A 15 -2.44 -14.74 20.79
C PRO A 15 -2.04 -16.12 20.33
N GLN A 16 -2.76 -17.14 20.82
CA GLN A 16 -2.67 -18.48 20.27
C GLN A 16 -2.59 -18.34 18.74
N GLU A 17 -1.46 -18.76 18.19
CA GLU A 17 -1.21 -18.93 16.78
C GLU A 17 -2.33 -19.80 16.20
N ARG A 18 -3.46 -19.18 15.85
CA ARG A 18 -4.29 -19.69 14.77
C ARG A 18 -3.48 -19.46 13.51
N THR A 19 -2.56 -20.37 13.27
CA THR A 19 -1.90 -20.60 11.98
C THR A 19 -3.00 -20.90 10.98
N MET A 20 -3.62 -19.87 10.41
CA MET A 20 -4.39 -20.00 9.18
C MET A 20 -3.38 -20.43 8.12
N PRO A 21 -3.46 -21.65 7.56
CA PRO A 21 -2.52 -22.09 6.56
C PRO A 21 -2.93 -21.46 5.23
N THR A 22 -2.67 -20.17 5.05
CA THR A 22 -2.98 -19.47 3.81
C THR A 22 -1.73 -19.37 2.96
N ASN A 23 -1.33 -20.46 2.32
CA ASN A 23 -0.22 -20.42 1.37
C ASN A 23 -0.71 -19.86 0.02
N TYR A 24 -1.35 -18.69 0.02
CA TYR A 24 -1.79 -18.00 -1.20
C TYR A 24 -0.63 -17.84 -2.17
N PRO A 25 -0.83 -17.82 -3.49
CA PRO A 25 0.28 -17.67 -4.41
C PRO A 25 1.04 -16.34 -4.20
N ALA A 26 2.37 -16.43 -4.08
CA ALA A 26 3.28 -15.31 -4.14
C ALA A 26 4.18 -15.47 -5.37
N PHE A 27 4.10 -14.51 -6.29
CA PHE A 27 4.82 -14.50 -7.57
C PHE A 27 6.00 -13.54 -7.48
N LEU A 28 7.22 -14.09 -7.40
CA LEU A 28 8.43 -13.29 -7.52
C LEU A 28 8.57 -12.75 -8.93
N ILE A 29 8.74 -11.44 -9.08
CA ILE A 29 9.05 -10.80 -10.37
C ILE A 29 10.53 -10.47 -10.38
N GLY A 30 11.30 -11.27 -11.12
CA GLY A 30 12.76 -11.23 -11.18
C GLY A 30 13.31 -10.83 -12.54
N GLY A 31 14.59 -10.45 -12.59
CA GLY A 31 15.26 -10.04 -13.82
C GLY A 31 16.31 -8.94 -13.63
N PRO A 32 17.27 -8.77 -14.55
CA PRO A 32 18.41 -7.86 -14.39
C PRO A 32 17.98 -6.39 -14.29
N PRO A 33 18.84 -5.47 -13.81
CA PRO A 33 18.51 -4.04 -13.78
C PRO A 33 18.10 -3.53 -15.17
N HIS A 34 17.19 -2.55 -15.21
CA HIS A 34 16.71 -1.93 -16.46
C HIS A 34 15.98 -2.86 -17.46
N SER A 35 15.61 -4.08 -17.07
CA SER A 35 14.83 -4.99 -17.94
C SER A 35 13.34 -4.65 -18.08
N GLY A 36 12.86 -3.58 -17.44
CA GLY A 36 11.45 -3.19 -17.47
C GLY A 36 10.55 -3.86 -16.43
N LYS A 37 11.09 -4.64 -15.47
CA LYS A 37 10.32 -5.26 -14.36
C LYS A 37 9.26 -4.35 -13.75
N SER A 38 9.63 -3.14 -13.29
CA SER A 38 8.67 -2.24 -12.66
C SER A 38 7.52 -1.86 -13.60
N ILE A 39 7.76 -1.81 -14.93
CA ILE A 39 6.74 -1.58 -15.97
C ILE A 39 5.84 -2.80 -16.10
N PHE A 40 6.44 -3.97 -16.22
CA PHE A 40 5.75 -5.25 -16.30
C PHE A 40 4.85 -5.47 -15.07
N SER A 41 5.39 -5.37 -13.85
CA SER A 41 4.66 -5.55 -12.59
C SER A 41 3.46 -4.61 -12.49
N TYR A 42 3.64 -3.35 -12.89
CA TYR A 42 2.55 -2.37 -12.91
C TYR A 42 1.46 -2.76 -13.91
N ARG A 43 1.81 -3.02 -15.17
CA ARG A 43 0.85 -3.37 -16.23
C ARG A 43 0.10 -4.66 -15.91
N LEU A 44 0.81 -5.69 -15.43
CA LEU A 44 0.21 -6.95 -14.98
C LEU A 44 -0.78 -6.72 -13.82
N SER A 45 -0.40 -5.91 -12.83
CA SER A 45 -1.32 -5.57 -11.73
C SER A 45 -2.57 -4.84 -12.26
N GLN A 46 -2.44 -3.91 -13.19
CA GLN A 46 -3.58 -3.21 -13.78
C GLN A 46 -4.52 -4.16 -14.54
N LEU A 47 -3.98 -5.13 -15.29
CA LEU A 47 -4.79 -6.14 -15.99
C LEU A 47 -5.52 -7.05 -15.00
N LEU A 48 -4.83 -7.56 -13.98
CA LEU A 48 -5.44 -8.37 -12.93
C LEU A 48 -6.54 -7.60 -12.17
N ARG A 49 -6.34 -6.29 -11.92
CA ARG A 49 -7.36 -5.42 -11.30
C ARG A 49 -8.61 -5.31 -12.18
N ARG A 50 -8.45 -5.13 -13.50
CA ARG A 50 -9.57 -5.10 -14.46
C ARG A 50 -10.34 -6.42 -14.52
N GLN A 51 -9.63 -7.53 -14.34
CA GLN A 51 -10.20 -8.87 -14.25
C GLN A 51 -10.73 -9.21 -12.85
N GLN A 52 -10.72 -8.25 -11.90
CA GLN A 52 -11.14 -8.44 -10.51
C GLN A 52 -10.45 -9.62 -9.81
N VAL A 53 -9.18 -9.86 -10.14
CA VAL A 53 -8.36 -10.90 -9.51
C VAL A 53 -7.79 -10.36 -8.20
N PRO A 54 -8.02 -11.02 -7.06
CA PRO A 54 -7.50 -10.57 -5.77
C PRO A 54 -5.99 -10.72 -5.74
N HIS A 55 -5.28 -9.60 -5.62
CA HIS A 55 -3.83 -9.59 -5.48
C HIS A 55 -3.34 -8.28 -4.85
N TYR A 56 -2.14 -8.31 -4.29
CA TYR A 56 -1.41 -7.11 -3.89
C TYR A 56 -0.03 -7.05 -4.58
N LEU A 57 0.33 -5.89 -5.11
CA LEU A 57 1.68 -5.65 -5.65
C LEU A 57 2.59 -5.15 -4.53
N LEU A 58 3.37 -6.06 -3.97
CA LEU A 58 4.38 -5.77 -2.96
C LEU A 58 5.66 -5.29 -3.63
N ARG A 59 5.99 -4.00 -3.45
CA ARG A 59 7.31 -3.46 -3.81
C ARG A 59 8.31 -3.90 -2.74
N ALA A 60 8.99 -4.99 -3.02
CA ALA A 60 9.95 -5.62 -2.13
C ALA A 60 11.37 -5.08 -2.35
N ALA A 61 11.52 -3.90 -2.97
CA ALA A 61 12.78 -3.17 -3.14
C ALA A 61 12.76 -1.82 -2.38
N PRO A 62 13.89 -1.45 -1.73
CA PRO A 62 14.00 -0.23 -0.93
C PRO A 62 14.25 1.04 -1.75
N ASP A 63 14.19 0.95 -3.09
CA ASP A 63 14.52 2.03 -4.02
C ASP A 63 13.42 3.10 -4.20
N GLY A 64 12.38 3.00 -3.38
CA GLY A 64 11.31 3.99 -3.27
C GLY A 64 10.30 3.97 -4.42
N GLU A 65 10.48 3.12 -5.43
CA GLU A 65 9.59 3.03 -6.59
C GLU A 65 8.22 2.43 -6.20
N GLY A 66 7.12 3.08 -6.61
CA GLY A 66 5.75 2.59 -6.43
C GLY A 66 4.87 3.07 -7.57
N ASP A 67 3.61 2.61 -7.66
CA ASP A 67 2.70 2.98 -8.76
C ASP A 67 2.53 4.51 -8.90
N TRP A 68 2.58 5.22 -7.76
CA TRP A 68 2.52 6.68 -7.68
C TRP A 68 3.62 7.40 -8.48
N THR A 69 4.83 6.85 -8.64
CA THR A 69 5.88 7.52 -9.44
C THR A 69 5.51 7.62 -10.92
N ARG A 70 4.55 6.81 -11.36
CA ARG A 70 4.01 6.80 -12.73
C ARG A 70 2.67 7.53 -12.84
N GLU A 71 1.93 7.58 -11.75
CA GLU A 71 0.64 8.25 -11.65
C GLU A 71 0.78 9.75 -11.30
N SER A 72 1.94 10.18 -10.81
CA SER A 72 2.29 11.58 -10.54
C SER A 72 3.01 12.25 -11.71
N GLU A 73 2.97 13.58 -11.76
CA GLU A 73 3.82 14.37 -12.66
C GLU A 73 5.32 14.08 -12.44
N ALA A 74 6.10 14.04 -13.53
CA ALA A 74 7.50 13.58 -13.50
C ALA A 74 8.42 14.43 -12.61
N ALA A 75 8.12 15.72 -12.40
CA ALA A 75 8.86 16.58 -11.49
C ALA A 75 8.57 16.21 -10.02
N LEU A 76 7.28 16.05 -9.68
CA LEU A 76 6.82 15.62 -8.35
C LEU A 76 7.32 14.20 -8.01
N ALA A 77 7.24 13.28 -8.97
CA ALA A 77 7.74 11.92 -8.83
C ALA A 77 9.24 11.87 -8.53
N ARG A 78 10.04 12.74 -9.16
CA ARG A 78 11.49 12.84 -8.90
C ARG A 78 11.79 13.44 -7.53
N ALA A 79 11.08 14.50 -7.16
CA ALA A 79 11.28 15.18 -5.87
C ALA A 79 10.94 14.29 -4.66
N LEU A 80 10.02 13.33 -4.84
CA LEU A 80 9.59 12.41 -3.79
C LEU A 80 10.34 11.07 -3.78
N ARG A 81 11.26 10.82 -4.72
CA ARG A 81 11.98 9.54 -4.84
C ARG A 81 13.14 9.47 -3.84
N ASP A 82 13.20 8.36 -3.09
CA ASP A 82 14.29 8.04 -2.15
C ASP A 82 14.91 6.69 -2.53
N LYS A 83 16.21 6.68 -2.87
CA LYS A 83 16.96 5.46 -3.24
C LYS A 83 17.76 4.98 -2.03
N ARG A 84 17.32 3.91 -1.36
CA ARG A 84 18.05 3.31 -0.24
C ARG A 84 18.72 1.99 -0.61
N PRO A 85 19.81 1.61 0.06
CA PRO A 85 20.40 0.28 -0.08
C PRO A 85 19.48 -0.81 0.46
N TYR A 86 19.69 -2.04 -0.01
CA TYR A 86 19.11 -3.23 0.61
C TYR A 86 19.81 -3.50 1.94
N GLU A 87 19.02 -3.51 3.02
CA GLU A 87 19.48 -3.90 4.35
C GLU A 87 18.84 -5.25 4.73
N ALA A 88 19.58 -6.12 5.42
CA ALA A 88 19.08 -7.42 5.87
C ALA A 88 17.76 -7.32 6.64
N ARG A 89 17.66 -6.33 7.55
CA ARG A 89 16.44 -6.07 8.32
C ARG A 89 15.23 -5.74 7.44
N PHE A 90 15.43 -5.12 6.28
CA PHE A 90 14.34 -4.88 5.33
C PHE A 90 13.86 -6.20 4.71
N ALA A 91 14.78 -7.05 4.25
CA ALA A 91 14.43 -8.35 3.67
C ALA A 91 13.69 -9.25 4.67
N GLU A 92 14.12 -9.29 5.93
CA GLU A 92 13.45 -10.03 6.99
C GLU A 92 12.02 -9.56 7.27
N ARG A 93 11.75 -8.25 7.15
CA ARG A 93 10.41 -7.70 7.33
C ARG A 93 9.50 -8.07 6.17
N VAL A 94 9.99 -7.97 4.94
CA VAL A 94 9.28 -8.43 3.74
C VAL A 94 8.99 -9.93 3.82
N ALA A 95 9.98 -10.73 4.24
CA ALA A 95 9.84 -12.17 4.44
C ALA A 95 8.73 -12.51 5.45
N ARG A 96 8.65 -11.77 6.57
CA ARG A 96 7.55 -11.91 7.54
C ARG A 96 6.18 -11.63 6.94
N VAL A 97 6.05 -10.54 6.18
CA VAL A 97 4.80 -10.21 5.48
C VAL A 97 4.41 -11.33 4.51
N LEU A 98 5.37 -11.89 3.77
CA LEU A 98 5.11 -12.98 2.84
C LEU A 98 4.76 -14.30 3.56
N ALA A 99 5.39 -14.58 4.69
CA ALA A 99 5.12 -15.78 5.48
C ALA A 99 3.68 -15.80 6.03
N SER A 100 3.14 -14.64 6.40
CA SER A 100 1.77 -14.47 6.92
C SER A 100 0.84 -13.76 5.93
N ARG A 101 1.10 -13.87 4.62
CA ARG A 101 0.38 -13.09 3.60
C ARG A 101 -1.13 -13.37 3.63
N PRO A 102 -1.98 -12.33 3.72
CA PRO A 102 -3.43 -12.52 3.82
C PRO A 102 -4.12 -12.76 2.47
N GLN A 103 -3.39 -12.64 1.36
CA GLN A 103 -3.93 -12.76 -0.01
C GLN A 103 -2.78 -13.06 -1.00
N PRO A 104 -3.07 -13.30 -2.30
CA PRO A 104 -2.04 -13.49 -3.34
C PRO A 104 -1.20 -12.25 -3.60
N PHE A 105 0.11 -12.42 -3.81
CA PHE A 105 1.07 -11.32 -3.92
C PHE A 105 1.83 -11.37 -5.25
N LEU A 106 2.00 -10.21 -5.89
CA LEU A 106 3.07 -9.98 -6.87
C LEU A 106 4.24 -9.31 -6.13
N VAL A 107 5.44 -9.88 -6.18
CA VAL A 107 6.58 -9.48 -5.37
C VAL A 107 7.70 -8.94 -6.26
N ASP A 108 7.89 -7.63 -6.27
CA ASP A 108 8.93 -6.98 -7.07
C ASP A 108 10.22 -6.81 -6.24
N VAL A 109 11.21 -7.68 -6.46
CA VAL A 109 12.42 -7.84 -5.63
C VAL A 109 13.65 -7.06 -6.14
N GLY A 110 13.48 -6.18 -7.12
CA GLY A 110 14.57 -5.40 -7.69
C GLY A 110 15.48 -6.21 -8.65
N GLY A 111 16.57 -5.59 -9.09
CA GLY A 111 17.32 -6.06 -10.27
C GLY A 111 18.52 -6.97 -10.03
N LYS A 112 18.90 -7.27 -8.78
CA LYS A 112 20.11 -8.03 -8.46
C LYS A 112 19.76 -9.26 -7.62
N ILE A 113 20.45 -10.36 -7.88
CA ILE A 113 20.41 -11.55 -7.01
C ILE A 113 21.38 -11.29 -5.86
N THR A 114 20.85 -11.12 -4.65
CA THR A 114 21.67 -10.96 -3.43
C THR A 114 21.08 -11.79 -2.28
N PRO A 115 21.80 -11.98 -1.16
CA PRO A 115 21.30 -12.72 0.00
C PRO A 115 19.95 -12.21 0.54
N GLU A 116 19.71 -10.90 0.43
CA GLU A 116 18.44 -10.28 0.79
C GLU A 116 17.29 -10.74 -0.12
N GLN A 117 17.51 -10.83 -1.43
CA GLN A 117 16.52 -11.39 -2.37
C GLN A 117 16.33 -12.89 -2.16
N GLU A 118 17.38 -13.63 -1.83
CA GLU A 118 17.24 -15.05 -1.44
C GLU A 118 16.30 -15.20 -0.24
N THR A 119 16.46 -14.34 0.76
CA THR A 119 15.59 -14.32 1.96
C THR A 119 14.13 -14.08 1.59
N ILE A 120 13.85 -13.14 0.68
CA ILE A 120 12.49 -12.86 0.20
C ILE A 120 11.95 -14.01 -0.66
N ALA A 121 12.77 -14.54 -1.58
CA ALA A 121 12.39 -15.56 -2.54
C ALA A 121 11.95 -16.87 -1.87
N ARG A 122 12.52 -17.23 -0.72
CA ARG A 122 12.12 -18.42 0.06
C ARG A 122 10.66 -18.44 0.49
N HIS A 123 10.01 -17.27 0.52
CA HIS A 123 8.57 -17.15 0.85
C HIS A 123 7.69 -16.96 -0.39
N CYS A 124 8.27 -16.98 -1.59
CA CYS A 124 7.53 -16.99 -2.84
C CYS A 124 7.22 -18.43 -3.27
N THR A 125 6.24 -18.58 -4.16
CA THR A 125 5.78 -19.88 -4.68
C THR A 125 6.07 -20.03 -6.17
N HIS A 126 5.95 -18.93 -6.91
CA HIS A 126 6.11 -18.88 -8.35
C HIS A 126 7.12 -17.79 -8.73
N ALA A 127 7.65 -17.86 -9.94
CA ALA A 127 8.52 -16.85 -10.52
C ALA A 127 8.04 -16.41 -11.90
N ILE A 128 8.15 -15.10 -12.15
CA ILE A 128 7.96 -14.44 -13.43
C ILE A 128 9.24 -13.71 -13.73
N LEU A 129 9.93 -14.09 -14.81
CA LEU A 129 11.26 -13.56 -15.13
C LEU A 129 11.18 -12.64 -16.33
N VAL A 130 11.74 -11.43 -16.20
CA VAL A 130 11.71 -10.39 -17.24
C VAL A 130 13.13 -9.91 -17.52
N SER A 131 13.65 -10.17 -18.72
CA SER A 131 15.03 -9.79 -19.10
C SER A 131 15.09 -9.19 -20.50
N ASN A 132 16.04 -8.31 -20.74
CA ASN A 132 16.36 -7.80 -22.09
C ASN A 132 17.50 -8.58 -22.78
N ASN A 133 18.12 -9.53 -22.07
CA ASN A 133 19.19 -10.36 -22.61
C ASN A 133 19.09 -11.81 -22.07
N GLU A 134 19.57 -12.75 -22.87
CA GLU A 134 19.43 -14.19 -22.61
C GLU A 134 20.27 -14.64 -21.41
N GLN A 135 21.50 -14.16 -21.31
CA GLN A 135 22.44 -14.60 -20.27
C GLN A 135 21.93 -14.29 -18.86
N ASP A 136 21.43 -13.08 -18.64
CA ASP A 136 20.85 -12.70 -17.34
C ASP A 136 19.54 -13.45 -17.08
N LEU A 137 18.75 -13.74 -18.13
CA LEU A 137 17.54 -14.54 -17.96
C LEU A 137 17.87 -15.94 -17.44
N GLN A 138 18.90 -16.58 -17.99
CA GLN A 138 19.38 -17.89 -17.53
C GLN A 138 19.87 -17.84 -16.08
N ALA A 139 20.58 -16.78 -15.68
CA ALA A 139 21.00 -16.60 -14.28
C ALA A 139 19.80 -16.49 -13.32
N TRP A 140 18.78 -15.71 -13.69
CA TRP A 140 17.54 -15.59 -12.91
C TRP A 140 16.71 -16.88 -12.91
N HIS A 141 16.72 -17.63 -14.01
CA HIS A 141 16.07 -18.94 -14.09
C HIS A 141 16.73 -19.96 -13.17
N ALA A 142 18.08 -20.02 -13.16
CA ALA A 142 18.84 -20.85 -12.23
C ALA A 142 18.58 -20.45 -10.77
N PHE A 143 18.49 -19.14 -10.49
CA PHE A 143 18.11 -18.63 -9.18
C PHE A 143 16.71 -19.09 -8.75
N ALA A 144 15.70 -18.93 -9.60
CA ALA A 144 14.33 -19.36 -9.30
C ALA A 144 14.27 -20.86 -9.02
N ARG A 145 14.95 -21.68 -9.83
CA ARG A 145 15.06 -23.13 -9.62
C ARG A 145 15.74 -23.48 -8.30
N ARG A 146 16.84 -22.80 -7.95
CA ARG A 146 17.56 -23.00 -6.67
C ARG A 146 16.69 -22.66 -5.46
N MET A 147 15.78 -21.70 -5.60
CA MET A 147 14.81 -21.32 -4.57
C MET A 147 13.55 -22.19 -4.56
N GLY A 148 13.42 -23.17 -5.46
CA GLY A 148 12.24 -24.04 -5.55
C GLY A 148 10.99 -23.35 -6.12
N LEU A 149 11.15 -22.23 -6.83
CA LEU A 149 10.04 -21.48 -7.40
C LEU A 149 9.58 -22.12 -8.72
N GLN A 150 8.27 -22.27 -8.88
CA GLN A 150 7.70 -22.66 -10.17
C GLN A 150 7.76 -21.46 -11.13
N VAL A 151 8.58 -21.53 -12.17
CA VAL A 151 8.63 -20.50 -13.21
C VAL A 151 7.37 -20.61 -14.06
N VAL A 152 6.53 -19.57 -14.04
CA VAL A 152 5.25 -19.54 -14.76
C VAL A 152 5.28 -18.60 -15.95
N GLY A 153 6.23 -17.67 -16.01
CA GLY A 153 6.41 -16.74 -17.12
C GLY A 153 7.86 -16.37 -17.37
N LEU A 154 8.23 -16.32 -18.65
CA LEU A 154 9.53 -15.92 -19.18
C LEU A 154 9.31 -14.84 -20.24
N PHE A 155 9.75 -13.63 -19.96
CA PHE A 155 9.53 -12.47 -20.82
C PHE A 155 10.85 -11.88 -21.31
N HIS A 156 11.01 -11.86 -22.62
CA HIS A 156 12.09 -11.17 -23.31
C HIS A 156 11.64 -9.75 -23.64
N SER A 157 12.09 -8.78 -22.85
CA SER A 157 11.83 -7.35 -23.06
C SER A 157 12.65 -6.82 -24.23
N ARG A 158 12.02 -6.57 -25.37
CA ARG A 158 12.66 -6.00 -26.57
C ARG A 158 11.97 -4.71 -26.98
N LEU A 159 12.77 -3.69 -27.27
CA LEU A 159 12.28 -2.32 -27.50
C LEU A 159 11.82 -2.09 -28.95
N ASP A 160 12.21 -2.99 -29.83
CA ASP A 160 12.06 -2.99 -31.29
C ASP A 160 11.17 -4.13 -31.79
N ALA A 161 10.63 -4.95 -30.90
CA ALA A 161 9.77 -6.08 -31.24
C ALA A 161 8.29 -5.76 -30.96
N SER A 162 7.41 -6.45 -31.69
CA SER A 162 5.98 -6.54 -31.34
C SER A 162 5.77 -7.62 -30.28
N ASP A 163 4.76 -7.43 -29.43
CA ASP A 163 4.39 -8.40 -28.42
C ASP A 163 3.94 -9.71 -29.09
N ALA A 164 4.56 -10.82 -28.69
CA ALA A 164 4.21 -12.14 -29.22
C ALA A 164 4.49 -13.23 -28.20
N ARG A 165 3.57 -14.18 -28.08
CA ARG A 165 3.78 -15.43 -27.34
C ARG A 165 4.62 -16.39 -28.19
N CYS A 166 5.65 -16.98 -27.61
CA CYS A 166 6.62 -17.83 -28.31
C CYS A 166 6.27 -19.34 -28.32
N GLY A 167 5.16 -19.74 -27.68
CA GLY A 167 4.70 -21.13 -27.61
C GLY A 167 3.40 -21.27 -26.82
N SER A 168 2.85 -22.48 -26.68
CA SER A 168 1.58 -22.74 -25.97
C SER A 168 1.73 -23.35 -24.57
N GLY A 169 2.96 -23.68 -24.16
CA GLY A 169 3.26 -24.40 -22.92
C GLY A 169 3.39 -23.52 -21.66
N THR A 170 3.83 -24.16 -20.58
CA THR A 170 4.29 -23.54 -19.33
C THR A 170 5.80 -23.80 -19.20
N PRO A 171 6.64 -22.77 -18.92
CA PRO A 171 6.27 -21.38 -18.61
C PRO A 171 5.66 -20.63 -19.80
N PHE A 172 4.90 -19.57 -19.52
CA PHE A 172 4.42 -18.64 -20.54
C PHE A 172 5.62 -17.87 -21.11
N GLU A 173 6.03 -18.21 -22.32
CA GLU A 173 7.15 -17.56 -23.00
C GLU A 173 6.65 -16.50 -23.97
N ALA A 174 7.18 -15.28 -23.84
CA ALA A 174 6.80 -14.18 -24.73
C ALA A 174 7.92 -13.15 -24.93
N VAL A 175 7.88 -12.49 -26.09
CA VAL A 175 8.56 -11.22 -26.34
C VAL A 175 7.58 -10.10 -26.02
N ILE A 176 8.02 -9.09 -25.29
CA ILE A 176 7.18 -7.95 -24.91
C ILE A 176 7.93 -6.63 -25.09
N ASN A 177 7.21 -5.63 -25.58
CA ASN A 177 7.68 -4.26 -25.69
C ASN A 177 7.26 -3.46 -24.45
N LEU A 178 8.24 -3.19 -23.60
CA LEU A 178 8.06 -2.39 -22.39
C LEU A 178 8.35 -0.90 -22.62
N ARG A 179 8.47 -0.43 -23.87
CA ARG A 179 8.37 1.01 -24.21
C ARG A 179 6.89 1.43 -24.33
N GLU A 180 6.70 2.73 -24.30
CA GLU A 180 5.44 3.44 -24.54
C GLU A 180 4.34 3.33 -23.48
N LYS A 181 3.50 4.36 -23.41
CA LYS A 181 2.21 4.33 -22.73
C LYS A 181 1.21 3.60 -23.62
N VAL A 182 1.48 2.35 -23.97
CA VAL A 182 0.48 1.51 -24.64
C VAL A 182 -0.73 1.45 -23.71
N PRO A 183 -1.94 1.82 -24.17
CA PRO A 183 -3.12 1.65 -23.35
C PRO A 183 -3.23 0.18 -22.97
N VAL A 184 -3.36 -0.11 -21.68
CA VAL A 184 -3.47 -1.49 -21.15
C VAL A 184 -4.57 -2.32 -21.86
N ALA A 185 -5.53 -1.67 -22.53
CA ALA A 185 -6.56 -2.33 -23.34
C ALA A 185 -6.04 -2.97 -24.65
N ALA A 186 -4.85 -2.61 -25.12
CA ALA A 186 -4.25 -3.14 -26.35
C ALA A 186 -3.24 -4.30 -26.10
N GLU A 187 -2.97 -4.64 -24.83
CA GLU A 187 -1.93 -5.60 -24.46
C GLU A 187 -2.44 -7.06 -24.47
N THR A 188 -2.62 -7.63 -25.67
CA THR A 188 -3.20 -8.98 -25.85
C THR A 188 -2.38 -10.10 -25.19
N VAL A 189 -1.06 -10.07 -25.34
CA VAL A 189 -0.15 -11.09 -24.79
C VAL A 189 -0.09 -11.01 -23.27
N LEU A 190 0.03 -9.81 -22.70
CA LEU A 190 0.05 -9.66 -21.23
C LEU A 190 -1.33 -9.96 -20.62
N ALA A 191 -2.43 -9.66 -21.33
CA ALA A 191 -3.78 -10.03 -20.89
C ALA A 191 -4.01 -11.55 -20.90
N GLU A 192 -3.44 -12.28 -21.87
CA GLU A 192 -3.40 -13.74 -21.87
C GLU A 192 -2.63 -14.29 -20.67
N PHE A 193 -1.45 -13.74 -20.40
CA PHE A 193 -0.68 -14.14 -19.23
C PHE A 193 -1.39 -13.79 -17.91
N ALA A 194 -2.06 -12.64 -17.83
CA ALA A 194 -2.85 -12.27 -16.67
C ALA A 194 -3.95 -13.29 -16.36
N ARG A 195 -4.58 -13.89 -17.39
CA ARG A 195 -5.54 -14.99 -17.20
C ARG A 195 -4.87 -16.22 -16.62
N GLN A 196 -3.69 -16.61 -17.09
CA GLN A 196 -2.94 -17.72 -16.50
C GLN A 196 -2.57 -17.46 -15.03
N VAL A 197 -2.17 -16.23 -14.69
CA VAL A 197 -1.92 -15.84 -13.29
C VAL A 197 -3.21 -15.91 -12.46
N ALA A 198 -4.34 -15.48 -13.03
CA ALA A 198 -5.65 -15.58 -12.39
C ALA A 198 -6.06 -17.04 -12.12
N ASP A 199 -5.82 -17.94 -13.08
CA ASP A 199 -6.09 -19.38 -12.96
C ASP A 199 -5.25 -20.01 -11.84
N ILE A 200 -3.97 -19.62 -11.72
CA ILE A 200 -3.09 -20.05 -10.62
C ILE A 200 -3.59 -19.52 -9.26
N ILE A 201 -4.09 -18.28 -9.24
CA ILE A 201 -4.68 -17.70 -8.01
C ILE A 201 -5.95 -18.46 -7.61
N GLY A 202 -6.78 -18.86 -8.58
CA GLY A 202 -7.94 -19.73 -8.37
C GLY A 202 -9.01 -19.16 -7.42
N LEU A 203 -9.01 -17.84 -7.18
CA LEU A 203 -9.89 -17.17 -6.23
C LEU A 203 -10.48 -15.90 -6.85
N SER A 204 -11.78 -15.70 -6.65
CA SER A 204 -12.46 -14.47 -7.03
C SER A 204 -12.26 -13.37 -5.99
N ALA A 205 -12.42 -12.10 -6.38
CA ALA A 205 -12.39 -11.00 -5.42
C ALA A 205 -13.51 -11.08 -4.37
N ASP A 206 -14.68 -11.63 -4.72
CA ASP A 206 -15.77 -11.84 -3.75
C ASP A 206 -15.40 -12.89 -2.70
N ALA A 207 -14.88 -14.05 -3.12
CA ALA A 207 -14.45 -15.10 -2.19
C ALA A 207 -13.32 -14.60 -1.28
N MET A 208 -12.36 -13.84 -1.81
CA MET A 208 -11.30 -13.23 -0.99
C MET A 208 -11.86 -12.26 0.05
N ARG A 209 -12.85 -11.44 -0.33
CA ARG A 209 -13.53 -10.51 0.58
C ARG A 209 -14.26 -11.27 1.69
N GLU A 210 -14.98 -12.32 1.36
CA GLU A 210 -15.66 -13.17 2.34
C GLU A 210 -14.68 -13.77 3.34
N ILE A 211 -13.55 -14.33 2.88
CA ILE A 211 -12.48 -14.83 3.76
C ILE A 211 -11.97 -13.72 4.69
N HIS A 212 -11.72 -12.52 4.16
CA HIS A 212 -11.29 -11.40 4.99
C HIS A 212 -12.35 -11.01 6.04
N PHE A 213 -13.63 -11.01 5.68
CA PHE A 213 -14.71 -10.70 6.62
C PHE A 213 -14.85 -11.80 7.69
N GLU A 214 -14.67 -13.06 7.31
CA GLU A 214 -14.62 -14.22 8.20
C GLU A 214 -13.44 -14.22 9.18
N ILE A 215 -12.39 -13.43 8.95
CA ILE A 215 -11.28 -13.26 9.89
C ILE A 215 -11.29 -11.92 10.63
N LEU A 216 -12.28 -11.05 10.39
CA LEU A 216 -12.46 -9.82 11.18
C LEU A 216 -12.58 -10.16 12.67
N PRO A 217 -11.77 -9.57 13.58
CA PRO A 217 -11.77 -9.98 14.97
C PRO A 217 -13.11 -9.74 15.69
N ASP A 218 -13.75 -8.60 15.43
CA ASP A 218 -15.08 -8.28 15.94
C ASP A 218 -16.16 -8.63 14.91
N LYS A 219 -16.87 -9.74 15.12
CA LYS A 219 -17.95 -10.20 14.23
C LYS A 219 -19.21 -9.35 14.26
N ALA A 220 -19.38 -8.54 15.31
CA ALA A 220 -20.50 -7.61 15.40
C ALA A 220 -20.19 -6.29 14.69
N ALA A 221 -18.94 -6.03 14.32
CA ALA A 221 -18.56 -4.81 13.63
C ALA A 221 -19.17 -4.76 12.22
N ARG A 222 -19.77 -3.62 11.87
CA ARG A 222 -20.26 -3.35 10.53
C ARG A 222 -19.09 -3.04 9.61
N ILE A 223 -19.04 -3.72 8.46
CA ILE A 223 -17.98 -3.49 7.47
C ILE A 223 -18.41 -2.39 6.50
N LEU A 224 -17.58 -1.37 6.36
CA LEU A 224 -17.64 -0.37 5.29
C LEU A 224 -16.64 -0.76 4.20
N ASP A 225 -17.14 -1.39 3.14
CA ASP A 225 -16.36 -1.74 1.95
C ASP A 225 -16.31 -0.54 0.99
N VAL A 226 -15.25 0.26 1.09
CA VAL A 226 -15.09 1.46 0.25
C VAL A 226 -14.83 1.13 -1.22
N GLU A 227 -14.30 -0.06 -1.53
CA GLU A 227 -14.06 -0.47 -2.92
C GLU A 227 -15.37 -0.69 -3.69
N ARG A 228 -16.42 -1.16 -2.98
CA ARG A 228 -17.77 -1.32 -3.55
C ARG A 228 -18.52 -0.01 -3.74
N ILE A 229 -18.15 1.06 -3.03
CA ILE A 229 -18.80 2.36 -3.15
C ILE A 229 -18.38 3.05 -4.44
N SER A 230 -17.08 3.07 -4.74
CA SER A 230 -16.61 3.63 -5.99
C SER A 230 -15.28 3.04 -6.44
N PRO A 231 -15.16 2.63 -7.72
CA PRO A 231 -13.88 2.28 -8.31
C PRO A 231 -13.01 3.52 -8.62
N ARG A 232 -13.59 4.74 -8.57
CA ARG A 232 -12.91 6.01 -8.83
C ARG A 232 -13.38 7.08 -7.85
N TRP A 233 -12.45 7.55 -7.03
CA TRP A 233 -12.74 8.48 -5.96
C TRP A 233 -12.59 9.93 -6.39
N ASP A 234 -13.64 10.72 -6.16
CA ASP A 234 -13.64 12.18 -6.28
C ASP A 234 -13.85 12.78 -4.87
N PRO A 235 -13.05 13.77 -4.43
CA PRO A 235 -13.24 14.43 -3.13
C PRO A 235 -14.67 14.93 -2.86
N ALA A 236 -15.42 15.33 -3.91
CA ALA A 236 -16.81 15.74 -3.79
C ALA A 236 -17.74 14.60 -3.30
N MET A 237 -17.29 13.35 -3.31
CA MET A 237 -18.02 12.21 -2.78
C MET A 237 -17.94 12.11 -1.25
N LEU A 238 -17.00 12.80 -0.59
CA LEU A 238 -16.80 12.68 0.86
C LEU A 238 -18.05 13.02 1.68
N PRO A 239 -18.78 14.14 1.46
CA PRO A 239 -19.95 14.46 2.28
C PRO A 239 -21.00 13.33 2.26
N ARG A 240 -21.26 12.75 1.08
CA ARG A 240 -22.19 11.63 0.93
C ARG A 240 -21.66 10.35 1.57
N LEU A 241 -20.39 10.00 1.33
CA LEU A 241 -19.75 8.86 1.96
C LEU A 241 -19.86 8.96 3.47
N LEU A 242 -19.52 10.11 4.07
CA LEU A 242 -19.53 10.29 5.51
C LEU A 242 -20.95 10.26 6.07
N ALA A 243 -21.94 10.81 5.37
CA ALA A 243 -23.33 10.61 5.75
C ALA A 243 -23.68 9.11 5.79
N GLU A 244 -23.36 8.34 4.77
CA GLU A 244 -23.67 6.89 4.71
C GLU A 244 -22.81 6.05 5.67
N ALA A 245 -21.54 6.42 5.87
CA ALA A 245 -20.58 5.71 6.70
C ALA A 245 -20.77 5.98 8.19
N VAL A 246 -21.16 7.20 8.57
CA VAL A 246 -21.20 7.69 9.94
C VAL A 246 -22.63 7.68 10.51
N LEU A 247 -23.67 7.98 9.72
CA LEU A 247 -25.05 8.05 10.24
C LEU A 247 -25.61 6.72 10.78
N PRO A 248 -25.29 5.54 10.22
CA PRO A 248 -25.75 4.26 10.78
C PRO A 248 -24.99 3.83 12.05
N ALA A 249 -23.91 4.51 12.44
CA ALA A 249 -23.14 4.19 13.65
C ALA A 249 -23.80 4.72 14.95
N ARG A 250 -25.03 5.24 14.87
CA ARG A 250 -25.79 5.79 16.01
C ARG A 250 -26.10 4.75 17.10
N ASP A 251 -26.02 3.46 16.80
CA ASP A 251 -26.24 2.38 17.77
C ASP A 251 -24.95 1.93 18.49
N HIS A 252 -23.89 2.76 18.47
CA HIS A 252 -22.57 2.43 19.03
C HIS A 252 -21.89 1.19 18.43
N GLN A 253 -22.43 0.65 17.33
CA GLN A 253 -21.84 -0.49 16.64
C GLN A 253 -20.45 -0.13 16.10
N ALA A 254 -19.47 -1.00 16.38
CA ALA A 254 -18.12 -0.88 15.86
C ALA A 254 -18.14 -0.87 14.31
N LEU A 255 -17.30 -0.03 13.72
CA LEU A 255 -17.11 0.07 12.27
C LEU A 255 -15.76 -0.55 11.90
N ALA A 256 -15.74 -1.32 10.81
CA ALA A 256 -14.55 -1.89 10.22
C ALA A 256 -14.38 -1.37 8.78
N LEU A 257 -13.22 -0.81 8.45
CA LEU A 257 -12.96 -0.22 7.13
C LEU A 257 -12.20 -1.22 6.24
N TYR A 258 -12.74 -1.48 5.06
CA TYR A 258 -12.21 -2.46 4.11
C TYR A 258 -12.19 -1.91 2.68
N GLY A 259 -11.24 -2.37 1.85
CA GLY A 259 -11.25 -2.14 0.41
C GLY A 259 -10.38 -0.97 -0.04
N ARG A 260 -10.17 -0.81 -1.34
CA ARG A 260 -9.27 0.19 -1.91
C ARG A 260 -9.92 1.57 -2.02
N ALA A 261 -9.21 2.58 -1.51
CA ALA A 261 -9.53 3.99 -1.68
C ALA A 261 -8.27 4.85 -1.46
N PRO A 262 -8.25 6.12 -1.92
CA PRO A 262 -7.18 7.06 -1.62
C PRO A 262 -6.99 7.30 -0.11
N ASN A 263 -5.81 7.79 0.27
CA ASN A 263 -5.46 8.04 1.67
C ASN A 263 -6.45 8.98 2.39
N TRP A 264 -6.97 9.98 1.67
CA TRP A 264 -7.92 10.96 2.19
C TRP A 264 -9.30 10.36 2.49
N VAL A 265 -9.71 9.28 1.82
CA VAL A 265 -10.96 8.57 2.15
C VAL A 265 -10.82 7.90 3.52
N TYR A 266 -9.73 7.15 3.70
CA TYR A 266 -9.42 6.49 4.95
C TYR A 266 -9.36 7.49 6.12
N ALA A 267 -8.63 8.58 5.91
CA ALA A 267 -8.45 9.63 6.89
C ALA A 267 -9.77 10.35 7.23
N ALA A 268 -10.60 10.66 6.23
CA ALA A 268 -11.91 11.29 6.44
C ALA A 268 -12.87 10.39 7.23
N VAL A 269 -12.95 9.09 6.90
CA VAL A 269 -13.76 8.15 7.68
C VAL A 269 -13.26 8.07 9.12
N ALA A 270 -11.95 8.03 9.33
CA ALA A 270 -11.36 7.96 10.67
C ALA A 270 -11.65 9.20 11.53
N ALA A 271 -11.62 10.39 10.92
CA ALA A 271 -11.93 11.65 11.58
C ALA A 271 -13.43 11.78 11.92
N ALA A 272 -14.30 11.27 11.06
CA ALA A 272 -15.75 11.43 11.20
C ALA A 272 -16.43 10.28 11.97
N ALA A 273 -15.82 9.09 12.05
CA ALA A 273 -16.39 7.91 12.71
C ALA A 273 -15.58 7.52 13.98
N PRO A 274 -15.99 7.98 15.18
CA PRO A 274 -15.39 7.53 16.44
C PRO A 274 -15.50 6.02 16.67
N THR A 275 -16.52 5.36 16.10
CA THR A 275 -16.74 3.92 16.23
C THR A 275 -15.87 3.07 15.30
N LEU A 276 -15.08 3.67 14.40
CA LEU A 276 -14.14 2.92 13.56
C LEU A 276 -13.11 2.23 14.45
N ALA A 277 -13.22 0.92 14.58
CA ALA A 277 -12.44 0.08 15.48
C ALA A 277 -11.40 -0.76 14.73
N TRP A 278 -11.67 -1.10 13.46
CA TRP A 278 -10.82 -1.98 12.67
C TRP A 278 -10.57 -1.41 11.28
N GLN A 279 -9.37 -1.65 10.75
CA GLN A 279 -9.04 -1.38 9.35
C GLN A 279 -8.30 -2.58 8.77
N PHE A 280 -8.70 -3.02 7.57
CA PHE A 280 -7.96 -4.02 6.83
C PHE A 280 -6.78 -3.39 6.09
N ASP A 281 -5.60 -4.00 6.23
CA ASP A 281 -4.39 -3.68 5.49
C ASP A 281 -3.98 -4.88 4.62
N ALA A 282 -3.61 -4.60 3.37
CA ALA A 282 -3.28 -5.64 2.40
C ALA A 282 -2.05 -6.49 2.76
N THR A 283 -1.18 -5.99 3.64
CA THR A 283 0.06 -6.63 4.09
C THR A 283 -0.03 -7.18 5.52
N LEU A 284 -0.85 -6.57 6.38
CA LEU A 284 -0.94 -6.92 7.80
C LEU A 284 -2.28 -7.54 8.21
N GLY A 285 -3.29 -7.56 7.33
CA GLY A 285 -4.63 -8.01 7.66
C GLY A 285 -5.40 -6.99 8.50
N TRP A 286 -6.30 -7.45 9.37
CA TRP A 286 -7.07 -6.55 10.24
C TRP A 286 -6.23 -5.97 11.36
N LEU A 287 -6.19 -4.64 11.42
CA LEU A 287 -5.51 -3.87 12.45
C LEU A 287 -6.53 -3.13 13.31
N PRO A 288 -6.35 -3.10 14.65
CA PRO A 288 -7.13 -2.20 15.49
C PRO A 288 -6.77 -0.76 15.17
N VAL A 289 -7.78 0.11 15.09
CA VAL A 289 -7.55 1.54 14.88
C VAL A 289 -7.18 2.20 16.20
N GLN A 290 -6.01 2.83 16.22
CA GLN A 290 -5.50 3.56 17.38
C GLN A 290 -5.21 5.02 17.03
N ALA A 291 -5.46 5.92 17.98
CA ALA A 291 -4.86 7.24 17.96
C ALA A 291 -3.38 7.13 18.37
N PHE A 292 -2.56 8.06 17.92
CA PHE A 292 -1.15 8.13 18.30
C PHE A 292 -0.96 9.13 19.44
N ALA A 293 0.03 8.87 20.29
CA ALA A 293 0.43 9.84 21.30
C ALA A 293 1.08 11.06 20.62
N MET A 294 0.80 12.26 21.15
CA MET A 294 1.49 13.47 20.73
C MET A 294 2.64 13.79 21.66
N THR A 295 3.75 14.28 21.11
CA THR A 295 4.96 14.63 21.85
C THR A 295 5.59 15.90 21.27
N GLU A 296 6.28 16.67 22.11
CA GLU A 296 7.15 17.77 21.66
C GLU A 296 8.53 17.24 21.23
N ASP A 297 8.99 16.16 21.87
CA ASP A 297 10.28 15.54 21.64
C ASP A 297 10.17 14.31 20.74
N GLU A 298 10.96 14.26 19.66
CA GLU A 298 11.05 13.07 18.82
C GLU A 298 11.82 11.96 19.55
N SER A 299 11.19 10.79 19.70
CA SER A 299 11.91 9.61 20.18
C SER A 299 12.88 9.11 19.11
N PRO A 300 14.18 8.91 19.42
CA PRO A 300 15.13 8.34 18.46
C PRO A 300 14.72 6.94 18.00
N HIS A 301 13.96 6.22 18.82
CA HIS A 301 13.46 4.88 18.55
C HIS A 301 12.07 4.85 17.88
N ALA A 302 11.44 6.00 17.63
CA ALA A 302 10.16 6.04 16.92
C ALA A 302 10.32 5.41 15.52
N PRO A 303 9.37 4.57 15.06
CA PRO A 303 9.46 3.88 13.77
C PRO A 303 9.18 4.81 12.58
N ILE A 304 8.87 6.08 12.84
CA ILE A 304 8.69 7.13 11.83
C ILE A 304 9.63 8.28 12.12
N GLU A 305 9.87 9.07 11.10
CA GLU A 305 10.47 10.40 11.21
C GLU A 305 9.54 11.40 10.53
N TYR A 306 9.54 12.63 11.02
CA TYR A 306 8.67 13.67 10.51
C TYR A 306 9.34 15.04 10.51
N SER A 307 8.78 15.95 9.71
CA SER A 307 9.13 17.37 9.70
C SER A 307 7.86 18.21 9.63
N LEU A 308 7.81 19.28 10.40
CA LEU A 308 6.75 20.29 10.33
C LEU A 308 7.24 21.53 9.58
N THR A 309 6.42 22.06 8.68
CA THR A 309 6.70 23.32 7.98
C THR A 309 5.48 24.22 8.00
N ILE A 310 5.66 25.47 8.43
CA ILE A 310 4.59 26.46 8.50
C ILE A 310 4.46 27.18 7.15
N GLU A 311 3.24 27.26 6.64
CA GLU A 311 2.89 28.08 5.48
C GLU A 311 2.22 29.39 5.93
N SER A 312 2.43 30.47 5.18
CA SER A 312 1.88 31.81 5.47
C SER A 312 0.35 31.87 5.47
N SER A 313 -0.32 30.82 5.02
CA SER A 313 -1.78 30.65 4.93
C SER A 313 -2.43 30.18 6.24
N GLY A 314 -1.66 29.95 7.31
CA GLY A 314 -2.16 29.37 8.57
C GLY A 314 -2.24 27.85 8.54
N TRP A 315 -1.71 27.20 7.49
CA TRP A 315 -1.53 25.76 7.42
C TRP A 315 -0.13 25.35 7.86
N GLN A 316 -0.03 24.22 8.54
CA GLN A 316 1.21 23.49 8.75
C GLN A 316 1.20 22.20 7.94
N TRP A 317 2.35 21.87 7.36
CA TRP A 317 2.56 20.63 6.62
C TRP A 317 3.33 19.67 7.52
N LEU A 318 2.72 18.54 7.85
CA LEU A 318 3.36 17.43 8.52
C LEU A 318 3.77 16.40 7.47
N ARG A 319 5.06 16.40 7.13
CA ARG A 319 5.64 15.39 6.26
C ARG A 319 6.16 14.23 7.09
N THR A 320 5.71 13.03 6.77
CA THR A 320 6.02 11.79 7.50
C THR A 320 6.62 10.76 6.56
N ARG A 321 7.55 9.96 7.07
CA ARG A 321 8.08 8.79 6.37
C ARG A 321 8.46 7.71 7.39
N PRO A 322 8.43 6.43 7.00
CA PRO A 322 8.82 5.38 7.91
C PRO A 322 10.36 5.32 7.95
N LYS A 323 10.95 5.16 9.14
CA LYS A 323 12.41 4.99 9.29
C LYS A 323 12.86 3.67 8.64
N PRO A 324 12.30 2.50 9.03
CA PRO A 324 12.39 1.31 8.20
C PRO A 324 11.41 1.41 7.02
N PRO A 325 11.64 0.74 5.88
CA PRO A 325 10.70 0.78 4.76
C PRO A 325 9.34 0.12 5.06
N PHE A 326 9.27 -0.76 6.06
CA PHE A 326 8.05 -1.38 6.58
C PHE A 326 8.03 -1.28 8.11
N ILE A 327 6.93 -0.76 8.65
CA ILE A 327 6.65 -0.74 10.08
C ILE A 327 5.93 -2.04 10.43
N ALA A 328 6.48 -2.79 11.38
CA ALA A 328 5.85 -4.02 11.85
C ALA A 328 4.68 -3.71 12.80
N GLN A 329 3.72 -4.62 12.89
CA GLN A 329 2.52 -4.41 13.71
C GLN A 329 2.83 -4.06 15.17
N HIS A 330 3.81 -4.72 15.80
CA HIS A 330 4.23 -4.43 17.18
C HIS A 330 4.91 -3.06 17.36
N GLU A 331 5.34 -2.40 16.27
CA GLU A 331 5.93 -1.06 16.32
C GLU A 331 4.87 0.04 16.26
N ILE A 332 3.64 -0.27 15.82
CA ILE A 332 2.56 0.71 15.65
C ILE A 332 2.19 1.41 16.97
N PRO A 333 2.08 0.71 18.13
CA PRO A 333 1.84 1.37 19.43
C PRO A 333 2.93 2.35 19.86
N HIS A 334 4.12 2.29 19.26
CA HIS A 334 5.26 3.16 19.58
C HIS A 334 5.35 4.39 18.66
N ILE A 335 4.39 4.57 17.75
CA ILE A 335 4.31 5.77 16.92
C ILE A 335 3.85 6.96 17.76
N THR A 336 4.63 8.03 17.70
CA THR A 336 4.30 9.33 18.26
C THR A 336 4.25 10.38 17.16
N LEU A 337 3.36 11.35 17.29
CA LEU A 337 3.20 12.47 16.36
C LEU A 337 3.59 13.79 17.04
N PRO A 338 4.02 14.83 16.30
CA PRO A 338 4.32 16.11 16.90
C PRO A 338 3.06 16.83 17.37
N THR A 339 3.17 17.61 18.44
CA THR A 339 2.14 18.59 18.80
C THR A 339 2.01 19.67 17.72
N VAL A 340 0.78 20.08 17.43
CA VAL A 340 0.49 21.16 16.49
C VAL A 340 -0.36 22.20 17.22
N PRO A 341 0.03 23.49 17.25
CA PRO A 341 -0.75 24.49 17.96
C PRO A 341 -2.16 24.63 17.38
N PRO A 342 -3.23 24.71 18.20
CA PRO A 342 -4.63 24.70 17.74
C PRO A 342 -5.01 25.82 16.77
N MET A 343 -4.22 26.90 16.73
CA MET A 343 -4.40 28.02 15.79
C MET A 343 -4.08 27.66 14.33
N PHE A 344 -3.34 26.57 14.09
CA PHE A 344 -3.00 26.11 12.76
C PHE A 344 -3.96 25.03 12.25
N SER A 345 -4.18 25.03 10.94
CA SER A 345 -4.74 23.88 10.22
C SER A 345 -3.60 22.95 9.79
N LEU A 346 -3.86 21.64 9.64
CA LEU A 346 -2.79 20.67 9.35
C LEU A 346 -3.00 19.94 8.02
N VAL A 347 -1.96 19.87 7.19
CA VAL A 347 -1.87 18.98 6.02
C VAL A 347 -1.00 17.78 6.37
N LEU A 348 -1.56 16.58 6.28
CA LEU A 348 -0.83 15.32 6.41
C LEU A 348 -0.24 14.91 5.06
N GLU A 349 1.08 14.76 5.02
CA GLU A 349 1.85 14.37 3.83
C GLU A 349 2.79 13.21 4.19
N GLY A 350 3.04 12.30 3.26
CA GLY A 350 4.03 11.24 3.47
C GLY A 350 3.85 10.02 2.59
N LYS A 351 4.87 9.17 2.54
CA LYS A 351 4.74 7.82 1.96
C LYS A 351 4.46 6.85 3.10
N MET A 352 3.22 6.88 3.58
CA MET A 352 2.78 6.11 4.74
C MET A 352 1.64 5.14 4.37
N PRO A 353 1.52 3.98 5.05
CA PRO A 353 0.37 3.11 4.90
C PRO A 353 -0.96 3.79 5.31
N HIS A 354 -2.10 3.30 4.80
CA HIS A 354 -3.40 3.90 5.12
C HIS A 354 -3.73 3.89 6.63
N TRP A 355 -3.30 2.86 7.36
CA TRP A 355 -3.52 2.78 8.81
C TRP A 355 -2.82 3.92 9.57
N PHE A 356 -1.73 4.46 9.03
CA PHE A 356 -1.08 5.65 9.60
C PHE A 356 -1.97 6.88 9.42
N TYR A 357 -2.53 7.10 8.23
CA TYR A 357 -3.43 8.21 7.96
C TYR A 357 -4.70 8.15 8.81
N VAL A 358 -5.23 6.94 9.04
CA VAL A 358 -6.36 6.74 9.95
C VAL A 358 -6.00 7.15 11.38
N GLY A 359 -4.88 6.66 11.92
CA GLY A 359 -4.45 7.01 13.28
C GLY A 359 -4.10 8.50 13.42
N ALA A 360 -3.42 9.08 12.44
CA ALA A 360 -3.04 10.49 12.43
C ALA A 360 -4.27 11.41 12.32
N ALA A 361 -5.22 11.10 11.44
CA ALA A 361 -6.47 11.85 11.31
C ALA A 361 -7.29 11.80 12.60
N ARG A 362 -7.42 10.62 13.22
CA ARG A 362 -8.10 10.48 14.51
C ARG A 362 -7.43 11.30 15.61
N THR A 363 -6.10 11.30 15.64
CA THR A 363 -5.31 12.09 16.61
C THR A 363 -5.58 13.57 16.42
N TYR A 364 -5.37 14.10 15.21
CA TYR A 364 -5.44 15.54 14.99
C TYR A 364 -6.85 16.11 14.90
N ALA A 365 -7.84 15.35 14.42
CA ALA A 365 -9.24 15.81 14.40
C ALA A 365 -9.81 16.01 15.82
N ALA A 366 -9.23 15.36 16.83
CA ALA A 366 -9.60 15.58 18.23
C ALA A 366 -9.04 16.90 18.82
N HIS A 367 -8.04 17.51 18.17
CA HIS A 367 -7.29 18.65 18.72
C HIS A 367 -7.29 19.90 17.83
N LEU A 368 -7.50 19.74 16.52
CA LEU A 368 -7.45 20.80 15.54
C LEU A 368 -8.82 21.07 14.94
N SER A 369 -9.04 22.32 14.53
CA SER A 369 -10.28 22.70 13.85
C SER A 369 -10.37 22.18 12.42
N ARG A 370 -9.22 21.97 11.77
CA ARG A 370 -9.14 21.57 10.35
C ARG A 370 -7.95 20.66 10.09
N VAL A 371 -8.21 19.58 9.36
CA VAL A 371 -7.20 18.62 8.90
C VAL A 371 -7.44 18.30 7.43
N ALA A 372 -6.35 18.26 6.67
CA ALA A 372 -6.34 17.89 5.27
C ALA A 372 -5.28 16.81 5.00
N VAL A 373 -5.41 16.13 3.87
CA VAL A 373 -4.45 15.11 3.44
C VAL A 373 -3.96 15.46 2.04
N PHE A 374 -2.64 15.37 1.84
CA PHE A 374 -2.02 15.47 0.53
C PHE A 374 -2.00 14.10 -0.16
N GLN A 375 -2.43 14.08 -1.42
CA GLN A 375 -2.35 12.92 -2.32
C GLN A 375 -1.49 13.30 -3.52
N ALA A 376 -0.34 12.64 -3.68
CA ALA A 376 0.66 13.01 -4.68
C ALA A 376 0.30 12.61 -6.13
N GLN A 377 -0.69 11.75 -6.35
CA GLN A 377 -1.08 11.29 -7.69
C GLN A 377 -1.66 12.46 -8.52
N GLY A 378 -1.44 12.43 -9.84
CA GLY A 378 -1.78 13.53 -10.73
C GLY A 378 -0.92 14.77 -10.48
N SER A 379 -1.56 15.94 -10.36
CA SER A 379 -0.95 17.24 -10.05
C SER A 379 -0.72 17.47 -8.55
N GLY A 380 -1.07 16.51 -7.70
CA GLY A 380 -1.15 16.70 -6.25
C GLY A 380 -2.48 17.33 -5.84
N LEU A 381 -3.14 16.76 -4.83
CA LEU A 381 -4.37 17.29 -4.25
C LEU A 381 -4.21 17.44 -2.74
N VAL A 382 -4.69 18.54 -2.17
CA VAL A 382 -4.89 18.67 -0.73
C VAL A 382 -6.40 18.64 -0.46
N VAL A 383 -6.87 17.59 0.21
CA VAL A 383 -8.30 17.39 0.47
C VAL A 383 -8.57 17.64 1.95
N GLU A 384 -9.48 18.57 2.27
CA GLU A 384 -9.96 18.75 3.64
C GLU A 384 -10.81 17.55 4.06
N ILE A 385 -10.36 16.84 5.09
CA ILE A 385 -10.99 15.63 5.60
C ILE A 385 -11.79 15.88 6.88
N PHE A 386 -11.49 16.98 7.56
CA PHE A 386 -12.12 17.39 8.81
C PHE A 386 -12.08 18.92 8.90
N GLY A 387 -13.19 19.52 9.30
CA GLY A 387 -13.39 20.97 9.33
C GLY A 387 -14.75 21.36 8.78
N ASN A 388 -14.87 22.62 8.34
CA ASN A 388 -16.14 23.18 7.90
C ASN A 388 -16.48 22.81 6.45
N GLU A 389 -15.49 22.37 5.66
CA GLU A 389 -15.64 22.15 4.22
C GLU A 389 -15.07 20.78 3.81
N VAL A 390 -15.51 19.72 4.48
CA VAL A 390 -15.06 18.35 4.19
C VAL A 390 -15.32 17.99 2.71
N GLY A 391 -14.30 17.47 2.02
CA GLY A 391 -14.33 17.23 0.58
C GLY A 391 -13.81 18.38 -0.28
N ARG A 392 -13.55 19.56 0.30
CA ARG A 392 -12.95 20.68 -0.43
C ARG A 392 -11.51 20.35 -0.81
N VAL A 393 -11.20 20.52 -2.09
CA VAL A 393 -9.83 20.51 -2.60
C VAL A 393 -9.24 21.91 -2.43
N HIS A 394 -8.14 22.01 -1.72
CA HIS A 394 -7.40 23.25 -1.55
C HIS A 394 -6.30 23.37 -2.60
N ASN A 395 -6.19 24.54 -3.21
CA ASN A 395 -5.06 24.89 -4.07
C ASN A 395 -3.89 25.43 -3.22
N LEU A 396 -3.42 24.62 -2.27
CA LEU A 396 -2.22 24.94 -1.50
C LEU A 396 -0.99 24.65 -2.35
N ARG A 397 -0.04 25.57 -2.37
CA ARG A 397 1.21 25.34 -3.09
C ARG A 397 2.06 24.38 -2.25
N HIS A 398 2.44 23.26 -2.85
CA HIS A 398 3.34 22.33 -2.19
C HIS A 398 4.65 23.04 -1.81
N PRO A 399 5.13 22.95 -0.56
CA PRO A 399 6.24 23.77 -0.06
C PRO A 399 7.54 23.60 -0.87
N PHE A 400 7.69 22.47 -1.57
CA PHE A 400 8.87 22.13 -2.38
C PHE A 400 8.78 22.51 -3.87
N THR A 401 7.66 23.08 -4.37
CA THR A 401 7.63 23.68 -5.72
C THR A 401 8.26 25.08 -5.77
N ARG A 402 8.91 25.53 -4.69
CA ARG A 402 9.62 26.82 -4.60
C ARG A 402 11.02 26.83 -5.24
N GLN A 403 11.51 25.71 -5.79
CA GLN A 403 12.88 25.60 -6.34
C GLN A 403 12.94 25.22 -7.82
N ALA A 404 12.12 25.85 -8.66
CA ALA A 404 12.34 25.86 -10.12
C ALA A 404 12.52 27.29 -10.61
#